data_AF-A0A973QX29-F1
#
_entry.id   AF-A0A973QX29-F1
#
_cell.length_a   1.000
_cell.length_b   1.000
_cell.length_c   1.000
_cell.angle_alpha   90.00
_cell.angle_beta   90.00
_cell.angle_gamma   90.00
#
_symmetry.space_group_name_H-M   'P 1'
#
loop_
_entity.id
_entity.type
_entity.pdbx_description
1 polymer ?
#
loop_
_entity_poly.entity_id
_entity_poly.type
_entity_poly.pdbx_seq_one_letter_code
_entity_poly.pdbx_strand_id
1 'polypeptide(L)' 'MGHRFFLFERLVRYGPVEIGRAITQSGDKGYVASCTADMCGWSAEYSSYGAVCVAAKGHRCRIKNSH' A
#
# COMPACT_ATOMS: atom_id res chain seq x y z
N MET A 1 8.57 7.41 -25.55
CA MET A 1 7.55 7.55 -24.49
C MET A 1 7.13 6.14 -24.11
N GLY A 2 7.73 5.58 -23.04
CA GLY A 2 7.48 4.19 -22.64
C GLY A 2 6.49 4.15 -21.49
N HIS A 3 5.34 3.51 -21.70
CA HIS A 3 4.36 3.22 -20.65
C HIS A 3 5.05 2.33 -19.60
N ARG A 4 5.54 2.93 -18.51
CA ARG A 4 6.14 2.18 -17.41
C ARG A 4 5.01 1.45 -16.70
N PHE A 5 5.02 0.13 -16.85
CA PHE A 5 4.10 -0.78 -16.22
C PHE A 5 4.08 -0.54 -14.70
N PHE A 6 2.98 0.04 -14.22
CA PHE A 6 2.63 0.13 -12.80
C PHE A 6 2.20 -1.25 -12.31
N LEU A 7 3.12 -2.21 -12.25
CA LEU A 7 2.83 -3.54 -11.73
C LEU A 7 2.76 -3.46 -10.20
N PHE A 8 1.57 -3.17 -9.69
CA PHE A 8 1.23 -3.47 -8.30
C PHE A 8 1.05 -4.98 -8.19
N GLU A 9 2.08 -5.67 -7.74
CA GLU A 9 1.98 -7.07 -7.34
C GLU A 9 1.50 -7.09 -5.89
N ARG A 10 0.26 -7.54 -5.67
CA ARG A 10 -0.29 -7.72 -4.32
C ARG A 10 0.50 -8.81 -3.61
N LEU A 11 1.19 -8.45 -2.53
CA LEU A 11 2.00 -9.38 -1.74
C LEU A 11 1.24 -9.93 -0.53
N VAL A 12 0.54 -9.06 0.20
CA VAL A 12 -0.11 -9.42 1.48
C VAL A 12 -1.22 -8.42 1.81
N ARG A 13 -2.19 -8.84 2.63
CA ARG A 13 -3.28 -8.01 3.14
C ARG A 13 -3.35 -8.08 4.67
N TYR A 14 -3.51 -6.93 5.32
CA TYR A 14 -3.72 -6.78 6.76
C TYR A 14 -5.01 -6.01 7.01
N GLY A 15 -6.09 -6.70 7.35
CA GLY A 15 -7.42 -6.08 7.49
C GLY A 15 -7.85 -5.40 6.18
N PRO A 16 -8.23 -4.11 6.18
CA PRO A 16 -8.56 -3.37 4.96
C PRO A 16 -7.31 -2.87 4.20
N VAL A 17 -6.09 -3.12 4.68
CA VAL A 17 -4.87 -2.61 4.04
C VAL A 17 -4.25 -3.66 3.14
N GLU A 18 -4.00 -3.32 1.88
CA GLU A 18 -3.22 -4.13 0.94
C GLU A 18 -1.80 -3.60 0.81
N ILE A 19 -0.84 -4.51 0.70
CA ILE A 19 0.57 -4.18 0.44
C ILE A 19 0.95 -4.74 -0.92
N GLY A 20 1.65 -3.92 -1.71
CA GLY A 20 2.29 -4.38 -2.94
C GLY A 20 3.58 -3.63 -3.22
N ARG A 21 4.23 -4.00 -4.33
CA ARG A 21 5.43 -3.32 -4.82
C ARG A 21 5.03 -2.23 -5.79
N ALA A 22 5.68 -1.08 -5.70
CA ALA A 22 5.51 -0.01 -6.67
C ALA A 22 6.84 0.72 -6.90
N ILE A 23 6.88 1.54 -7.94
CA ILE A 23 7.92 2.56 -8.07
C ILE A 23 7.49 3.72 -7.17
N THR A 24 8.29 4.02 -6.15
CA THR A 24 8.02 5.14 -5.24
C THR A 24 8.15 6.46 -5.96
N GLN A 25 7.69 7.54 -5.34
CA GLN A 25 7.83 8.90 -5.91
C GLN A 25 9.29 9.29 -6.21
N SER A 26 10.26 8.71 -5.52
CA SER A 26 11.70 8.90 -5.77
C SER A 26 12.23 8.15 -7.00
N GLY A 27 11.42 7.27 -7.60
CA GLY A 27 11.80 6.47 -8.78
C GLY A 27 12.38 5.09 -8.44
N ASP A 28 12.48 4.74 -7.15
CA ASP A 28 13.01 3.47 -6.67
C ASP A 28 11.93 2.40 -6.55
N LYS A 29 12.33 1.12 -6.66
CA LYS A 29 11.45 0.01 -6.32
C LYS A 29 11.24 -0.01 -4.80
N GLY A 30 10.00 0.16 -4.37
CA GLY A 30 9.62 0.08 -2.97
C GLY A 30 8.36 -0.73 -2.75
N TYR A 31 7.82 -0.57 -1.56
CA TYR A 31 6.59 -1.19 -1.12
C TYR A 31 5.59 -0.11 -0.73
N VAL A 32 4.33 -0.33 -1.10
CA VAL A 32 3.23 0.58 -0.81
C VAL A 32 2.17 -0.20 -0.06
N ALA A 33 1.72 0.36 1.05
CA ALA A 33 0.50 -0.04 1.72
C ALA A 33 -0.61 0.94 1.35
N SER A 34 -1.80 0.45 1.04
CA SER A 34 -2.98 1.28 0.81
C SER A 34 -4.20 0.68 1.48
N CYS A 35 -4.98 1.51 2.18
CA CYS A 35 -6.25 1.10 2.73
C CYS A 35 -7.31 1.07 1.61
N THR A 36 -7.91 -0.10 1.40
CA THR A 36 -8.97 -0.30 0.40
C THR A 36 -10.36 0.06 0.94
N ALA A 37 -10.43 0.72 2.09
CA ALA A 37 -11.66 1.29 2.61
C ALA A 37 -12.06 2.50 1.77
N ASP A 38 -13.28 2.47 1.22
CA ASP A 38 -13.82 3.60 0.47
C ASP A 38 -13.75 4.89 1.31
N MET A 39 -13.21 5.96 0.73
CA MET A 39 -13.01 7.27 1.35
C MET A 39 -11.97 7.34 2.49
N CYS A 40 -11.25 6.26 2.82
CA CYS A 40 -10.18 6.36 3.82
C CYS A 40 -8.97 7.15 3.30
N GLY A 41 -8.57 6.93 2.04
CA GLY A 41 -7.48 7.64 1.39
C GLY A 41 -6.09 7.43 2.02
N TRP A 42 -5.96 6.50 2.97
CA TRP A 42 -4.68 6.25 3.63
C TRP A 42 -3.78 5.38 2.77
N SER A 43 -2.55 5.84 2.55
CA SER A 43 -1.47 5.09 1.93
C SER A 43 -0.14 5.44 2.56
N ALA A 44 0.83 4.52 2.47
CA ALA A 44 2.19 4.73 2.94
C ALA A 44 3.19 3.99 2.07
N GLU A 45 4.30 4.63 1.77
CA GLU A 45 5.37 4.10 0.91
C GLU A 45 6.66 3.91 1.71
N TYR A 46 7.33 2.77 1.53
CA TYR A 46 8.60 2.46 2.18
C TYR A 46 9.52 1.69 1.24
N SER A 47 10.83 1.87 1.40
CA SER A 47 11.84 1.07 0.68
C SER A 47 12.01 -0.35 1.24
N SER A 48 11.52 -0.63 2.45
CA SER A 48 11.67 -1.94 3.10
C SER A 48 10.32 -2.64 3.36
N TYR A 49 10.30 -3.96 3.16
CA TYR A 49 9.10 -4.78 3.37
C TYR A 49 8.66 -4.80 4.85
N GLY A 50 9.62 -4.78 5.77
CA GLY A 50 9.32 -4.74 7.20
C GLY A 50 8.60 -3.46 7.61
N ALA A 51 9.08 -2.29 7.16
CA ALA A 51 8.49 -1.01 7.53
C ALA A 51 7.06 -0.86 6.99
N VAL A 52 6.81 -1.23 5.73
CA VAL A 52 5.47 -1.19 5.15
C VAL A 52 4.49 -2.12 5.90
N CYS A 53 4.97 -3.29 6.37
CA CYS A 53 4.14 -4.21 7.15
C CYS A 53 3.79 -3.63 8.52
N VAL A 54 4.73 -2.95 9.19
CA VAL A 54 4.46 -2.27 10.47
C VAL A 54 3.44 -1.16 10.29
N ALA A 55 3.57 -0.34 9.24
CA ALA A 55 2.61 0.71 8.92
C ALA A 55 1.22 0.13 8.63
N ALA A 56 1.14 -0.93 7.83
CA ALA A 56 -0.12 -1.59 7.51
C ALA A 56 -0.81 -2.18 8.75
N LYS A 57 -0.08 -2.89 9.62
CA LYS A 57 -0.62 -3.45 10.87
C LYS A 57 -1.04 -2.38 11.87
N GLY A 58 -0.37 -1.22 11.87
CA GLY A 58 -0.68 -0.10 12.75
C GLY A 58 -1.88 0.73 12.30
N HIS A 59 -2.31 0.62 11.05
CA HIS A 59 -3.42 1.40 10.53
C HIS A 59 -4.76 0.99 11.17
N ARG A 60 -5.39 1.91 11.89
CA ARG A 60 -6.73 1.75 12.45
C ARG A 60 -7.73 2.52 11.62
N CYS A 61 -8.29 1.86 10.59
CA CYS A 61 -9.30 2.48 9.76
C CYS A 61 -10.56 2.77 10.59
N ARG A 62 -11.00 4.03 10.60
CA ARG A 62 -12.26 4.45 11.27
C ARG A 62 -13.46 4.28 10.35
N ILE A 63 -13.23 4.09 9.05
CA ILE A 63 -14.27 3.74 8.09
C ILE A 63 -14.51 2.24 8.25
N LYS A 64 -15.75 1.87 8.57
CA LYS A 64 -16.15 0.46 8.54
C LYS A 64 -16.35 0.10 7.07
N ASN A 65 -15.48 -0.74 6.49
CA ASN A 65 -15.80 -1.39 5.22
C ASN A 65 -17.07 -2.23 5.46
N SER A 66 -18.18 -1.82 4.87
CA SER A 66 -19.34 -2.67 4.69
C SER A 66 -19.14 -3.43 3.38
N HIS A 67 -18.37 -4.52 3.40
CA HIS A 67 -18.35 -5.50 2.32
C HIS A 67 -18.72 -6.86 2.88
#